data_AF-A0A7Y3HM17-F1
#
_entry.id   AF-A0A7Y3HM17-F1
#
_cell.length_a   1.000
_cell.length_b   1.000
_cell.length_c   1.000
_cell.angle_alpha   90.00
_cell.angle_beta   90.00
_cell.angle_gamma   90.00
#
_symmetry.space_group_name_H-M   'P 1'
#
loop_
_entity.id
_entity.type
_entity.pdbx_description
1 polymer ?
#
loop_
_entity_poly.entity_id
_entity_poly.type
_entity_poly.pdbx_seq_one_letter_code
_entity_poly.pdbx_strand_id
1 'polypeptide(L)'
;MKEEFKKYLFENCIKNDEKRILLAVSGGVDSMLMLHLFSGLEDIRISVAHCNYQLRGMESKLDELLVKETCNKLGFTFHHQSFNTNQYAKNNHLSVQMAARELRYNWFNELIKEYNYDLIATAHHKNDVVETM
;
A
#
# COMPACT_ATOMS: atom_id res chain seq x y z
N MET A 1 16.45 -3.00 15.42
CA MET A 1 15.15 -2.72 14.75
C MET A 1 15.24 -2.66 13.22
N LYS A 2 15.82 -1.64 12.57
CA LYS A 2 15.88 -1.58 11.09
C LYS A 2 16.73 -2.68 10.44
N GLU A 3 17.91 -2.96 11.00
CA GLU A 3 18.77 -4.07 10.51
C GLU A 3 18.12 -5.44 10.70
N GLU A 4 17.46 -5.67 11.85
CA GLU A 4 16.71 -6.91 12.10
C GLU A 4 15.53 -7.05 11.15
N PHE A 5 14.82 -5.94 10.86
CA PHE A 5 13.76 -5.91 9.86
C PHE A 5 14.28 -6.23 8.45
N LYS A 6 15.39 -5.58 8.04
CA LYS A 6 16.05 -5.86 6.76
C LYS A 6 16.41 -7.34 6.65
N LYS A 7 17.10 -7.88 7.66
CA LYS A 7 17.50 -9.28 7.71
C LYS A 7 16.28 -10.20 7.59
N TYR A 8 15.24 -9.97 8.40
CA TYR A 8 14.02 -10.76 8.35
C TYR A 8 13.38 -10.75 6.95
N LEU A 9 13.31 -9.58 6.32
CA LEU A 9 12.72 -9.39 4.99
C LEU A 9 13.48 -10.18 3.92
N PHE A 10 14.81 -10.12 3.90
CA PHE A 10 15.65 -10.86 2.95
C PHE A 10 15.69 -12.37 3.22
N GLU A 11 15.52 -12.81 4.48
CA GLU A 11 15.52 -14.24 4.82
C GLU A 11 14.17 -14.92 4.56
N ASN A 12 13.06 -14.19 4.68
CA ASN A 12 11.72 -14.80 4.71
C ASN A 12 10.78 -14.33 3.59
N CYS A 13 10.99 -13.14 3.02
CA CYS A 13 10.01 -12.52 2.14
C CYS A 13 10.55 -12.23 0.73
N ILE A 14 11.79 -11.75 0.62
CA ILE A 14 12.41 -11.35 -0.64
C ILE A 14 13.32 -12.45 -1.15
N LYS A 15 13.11 -12.87 -2.39
CA LYS A 15 14.02 -13.76 -3.14
C LYS A 15 15.05 -12.93 -3.92
N ASN A 16 16.19 -13.54 -4.25
CA ASN A 16 17.37 -12.86 -4.82
C ASN A 16 17.10 -11.90 -6.01
N ASP A 17 16.04 -12.14 -6.79
CA ASP A 17 15.71 -11.36 -7.98
C ASP A 17 14.63 -10.29 -7.74
N GLU A 18 13.92 -10.33 -6.62
CA GLU A 18 12.83 -9.42 -6.29
C GLU A 18 13.41 -8.11 -5.71
N LYS A 19 13.36 -7.03 -6.48
CA LYS A 19 13.98 -5.74 -6.10
C LYS A 19 13.04 -4.55 -6.22
N ARG A 20 11.81 -4.73 -6.66
CA ARG A 20 10.82 -3.66 -6.83
C ARG A 20 9.60 -3.97 -5.97
N ILE A 21 9.46 -3.23 -4.89
CA ILE A 21 8.38 -3.45 -3.92
C ILE A 21 7.44 -2.25 -3.92
N LEU A 22 6.16 -2.54 -4.08
CA LEU A 22 5.08 -1.58 -3.91
C LEU A 22 4.53 -1.65 -2.48
N LEU A 23 4.65 -0.57 -1.72
CA LEU A 23 4.11 -0.47 -0.37
C LEU A 23 2.68 0.07 -0.44
N ALA A 24 1.71 -0.70 0.06
CA ALA A 24 0.34 -0.23 0.25
C ALA A 24 0.25 0.58 1.55
N VAL A 25 0.08 1.91 1.44
CA VAL A 25 0.09 2.82 2.58
C VAL A 25 -1.25 3.55 2.71
N SER A 26 -1.96 3.33 3.82
CA SER A 26 -3.30 3.89 4.06
C SER A 26 -3.30 5.26 4.74
N GLY A 27 -2.17 5.67 5.32
CA GLY A 27 -2.08 6.84 6.21
C GLY A 27 -2.25 6.47 7.69
N GLY A 28 -2.73 5.26 7.99
CA GLY A 28 -2.79 4.74 9.36
C GLY A 28 -1.40 4.40 9.92
N VAL A 29 -1.30 4.39 11.25
CA VAL A 29 -0.04 4.25 12.01
C VAL A 29 0.81 3.05 11.55
N ASP A 30 0.19 1.88 11.35
CA ASP A 30 0.91 0.67 10.95
C ASP A 30 1.54 0.81 9.57
N SER A 31 0.79 1.37 8.63
CA SER A 31 1.24 1.57 7.25
C SER A 31 2.31 2.66 7.13
N MET A 32 2.21 3.71 7.97
CA MET A 32 3.22 4.75 8.06
C MET A 32 4.50 4.24 8.72
N LEU A 33 4.40 3.40 9.75
CA LEU A 33 5.55 2.74 10.36
C LEU A 33 6.26 1.83 9.34
N MET A 34 5.51 1.01 8.60
CA MET A 34 6.04 0.19 7.52
C MET A 34 6.81 1.04 6.52
N LEU A 35 6.21 2.13 6.02
CA LEU A 35 6.87 3.08 5.12
C LEU A 35 8.23 3.57 5.65
N HIS A 36 8.31 3.94 6.94
CA HIS A 36 9.55 4.38 7.58
C HIS A 36 10.59 3.27 7.81
N LEU A 37 10.16 2.01 7.98
CA LEU A 37 11.07 0.88 8.08
C LEU A 37 11.76 0.60 6.73
N PHE A 38 11.01 0.73 5.63
CA PHE A 38 11.54 0.59 4.27
C PHE A 38 12.44 1.77 3.83
N SER A 39 12.33 2.93 4.47
CA SER A 39 13.11 4.15 4.16
C SER A 39 14.63 4.08 4.35
N GLY A 40 15.18 2.91 4.69
CA GLY A 40 16.62 2.67 4.83
C GLY A 40 17.13 1.49 4.03
N LEU A 41 16.32 0.95 3.11
CA LEU A 41 16.69 -0.23 2.33
C LEU A 41 17.15 0.18 0.93
N GLU A 42 18.43 0.48 0.79
CA GLU A 42 19.01 0.97 -0.48
C GLU A 42 19.06 -0.10 -1.59
N ASP A 43 19.10 -1.38 -1.21
CA ASP A 43 19.17 -2.52 -2.14
C ASP A 43 17.83 -2.83 -2.84
N ILE A 44 16.75 -2.12 -2.44
CA ILE A 44 15.39 -2.36 -2.90
C ILE A 44 14.82 -1.06 -3.46
N ARG A 45 14.23 -1.13 -4.66
CA ARG A 45 13.48 -0.03 -5.25
C ARG A 45 12.08 -0.01 -4.65
N ILE A 46 11.80 1.02 -3.89
CA ILE A 46 10.53 1.21 -3.19
C ILE A 46 9.65 2.20 -3.95
N SER A 47 8.38 1.88 -4.07
CA SER A 47 7.32 2.81 -4.46
C SER A 47 6.13 2.63 -3.54
N VAL A 48 5.28 3.64 -3.45
CA VAL A 48 4.15 3.68 -2.52
C VAL A 48 2.85 3.80 -3.31
N ALA A 49 1.84 3.03 -2.93
CA ALA A 49 0.47 3.14 -3.43
C ALA A 49 -0.48 3.52 -2.30
N HIS A 50 -1.21 4.62 -2.48
CA HIS A 50 -2.28 5.07 -1.59
C HIS A 50 -3.64 5.03 -2.29
N CYS A 51 -4.57 4.28 -1.73
CA CYS A 51 -5.96 4.24 -2.17
C CYS A 51 -6.80 5.21 -1.34
N ASN A 52 -7.29 6.28 -1.97
CA ASN A 52 -8.24 7.19 -1.33
C ASN A 52 -9.67 6.76 -1.66
N TYR A 53 -10.30 6.02 -0.76
CA TYR A 53 -11.67 5.51 -0.95
C TYR A 53 -12.77 6.58 -0.79
N GLN A 54 -12.42 7.79 -0.37
CA GLN A 54 -13.34 8.92 -0.18
C GLN A 54 -14.49 8.64 0.82
N LEU A 55 -14.29 7.73 1.77
CA LEU A 55 -15.32 7.31 2.74
C LEU A 55 -15.38 8.18 4.00
N ARG A 56 -14.33 8.95 4.31
CA ARG A 56 -14.25 9.77 5.54
C ARG A 56 -14.08 11.28 5.26
N GLY A 57 -14.46 11.72 4.06
CA GLY A 57 -14.44 13.13 3.68
C GLY A 57 -13.05 13.76 3.86
N MET A 58 -12.95 14.75 4.77
CA MET A 58 -11.69 15.47 5.02
C MET A 58 -10.58 14.59 5.58
N GLU A 59 -10.90 13.59 6.41
CA GLU A 59 -9.86 12.68 6.95
C GLU A 59 -9.16 11.91 5.84
N SER A 60 -9.91 11.41 4.84
CA SER A 60 -9.32 10.72 3.70
C SER A 60 -8.37 11.61 2.88
N LYS A 61 -8.65 12.92 2.81
CA LYS A 61 -7.74 13.88 2.17
C LYS A 61 -6.49 14.15 3.00
N LEU A 62 -6.64 14.24 4.33
CA LEU A 62 -5.51 14.44 5.23
C LEU A 62 -4.59 13.21 5.23
N ASP A 63 -5.14 12.00 5.19
CA ASP A 63 -4.37 10.77 5.04
C ASP A 63 -3.56 10.77 3.74
N GLU A 64 -4.18 11.11 2.60
CA GLU A 64 -3.49 11.20 1.31
C GLU A 64 -2.34 12.21 1.34
N LEU A 65 -2.58 13.40 1.90
CA LEU A 65 -1.57 14.45 2.04
C LEU A 65 -0.40 14.01 2.92
N LEU A 66 -0.69 13.38 4.07
CA LEU A 66 0.32 12.85 4.98
C LEU A 66 1.23 11.84 4.27
N VAL A 67 0.65 10.88 3.55
CA VAL A 67 1.42 9.86 2.82
C VAL A 67 2.25 10.51 1.72
N LYS A 68 1.65 11.40 0.92
CA LYS A 68 2.32 12.12 -0.17
C LYS A 68 3.53 12.91 0.33
N GLU A 69 3.36 13.70 1.37
CA GLU A 69 4.44 14.49 1.97
C GLU A 69 5.55 13.60 2.53
N THR A 70 5.20 12.47 3.12
CA THR A 70 6.17 11.51 3.66
C THR A 70 6.97 10.85 2.55
N CYS A 71 6.33 10.45 1.45
CA CYS A 71 7.01 9.92 0.27
C CYS A 71 7.97 10.94 -0.33
N ASN A 72 7.55 12.20 -0.46
CA ASN A 72 8.41 13.28 -0.96
C ASN A 72 9.64 13.48 -0.07
N LYS A 73 9.48 13.46 1.26
CA LYS A 73 10.60 13.58 2.22
C LYS A 73 11.57 12.41 2.14
N LEU A 74 11.06 11.20 1.89
CA LEU A 74 11.85 9.97 1.82
C LEU A 74 12.40 9.67 0.41
N GLY A 75 12.03 10.46 -0.61
CA GLY A 75 12.45 10.24 -1.99
C GLY A 75 11.77 9.05 -2.68
N PHE A 76 10.57 8.68 -2.24
CA PHE A 76 9.82 7.56 -2.82
C PHE A 76 8.84 8.00 -3.89
N THR A 77 8.73 7.20 -4.96
CA THR A 77 7.67 7.35 -5.96
C THR A 77 6.31 7.13 -5.30
N PHE A 78 5.41 8.09 -5.46
CA PHE A 78 4.08 8.06 -4.86
C PHE A 78 2.99 7.91 -5.93
N HIS A 79 2.34 6.75 -5.92
CA HIS A 79 1.14 6.46 -6.68
C HIS A 79 -0.09 6.71 -5.80
N HIS A 80 -1.08 7.40 -6.35
CA HIS A 80 -2.34 7.61 -5.66
C HIS A 80 -3.50 7.44 -6.62
N GLN A 81 -4.62 6.93 -6.12
CA GLN A 81 -5.88 6.94 -6.84
C GLN A 81 -7.02 7.20 -5.87
N SER A 82 -7.90 8.13 -6.27
CA SER A 82 -9.17 8.39 -5.61
C SER A 82 -10.28 7.57 -6.24
N PHE A 83 -11.12 6.96 -5.42
CA PHE A 83 -12.24 6.11 -5.87
C PHE A 83 -13.58 6.64 -5.36
N ASN A 84 -14.60 6.61 -6.23
CA ASN A 84 -15.99 6.78 -5.80
C ASN A 84 -16.54 5.44 -5.28
N THR A 85 -16.06 5.03 -4.11
CA THR A 85 -16.31 3.69 -3.54
C THR A 85 -17.79 3.43 -3.29
N ASN A 86 -18.53 4.44 -2.81
CA ASN A 86 -19.97 4.32 -2.58
C ASN A 86 -20.74 4.07 -3.89
N GLN A 87 -20.39 4.78 -4.96
CA GLN A 87 -21.02 4.57 -6.26
C GLN A 87 -20.66 3.20 -6.84
N TYR A 88 -19.40 2.77 -6.73
CA TYR A 88 -18.97 1.44 -7.17
C TYR A 88 -19.71 0.33 -6.42
N ALA A 89 -19.80 0.43 -5.09
CA ALA A 89 -20.52 -0.53 -4.24
C ALA A 89 -22.00 -0.63 -4.66
N LYS A 90 -22.66 0.51 -4.89
CA LYS A 90 -24.06 0.56 -5.34
C LYS A 90 -24.25 -0.10 -6.70
N ASN A 91 -23.38 0.20 -7.67
CA ASN A 91 -23.49 -0.31 -9.04
C ASN A 91 -23.25 -1.82 -9.15
N ASN A 92 -22.39 -2.36 -8.28
CA ASN A 92 -22.01 -3.78 -8.30
C ASN A 92 -22.73 -4.62 -7.23
N HIS A 93 -23.67 -4.03 -6.48
CA HIS A 93 -24.39 -4.70 -5.39
C HIS A 93 -23.46 -5.30 -4.31
N LEU A 94 -22.38 -4.59 -3.98
CA LEU A 94 -21.37 -5.00 -3.00
C LEU A 94 -21.50 -4.23 -1.69
N SER A 95 -20.97 -4.81 -0.61
CA SER A 95 -20.68 -4.02 0.59
C SER A 95 -19.55 -3.02 0.31
N VAL A 96 -19.49 -1.92 1.06
CA VAL A 96 -18.42 -0.91 0.92
C VAL A 96 -17.03 -1.52 1.13
N GLN A 97 -16.91 -2.50 2.04
CA GLN A 97 -15.66 -3.21 2.31
C GLN A 97 -15.22 -4.06 1.10
N MET A 98 -16.16 -4.81 0.50
CA MET A 98 -15.90 -5.60 -0.72
C MET A 98 -15.53 -4.70 -1.90
N ALA A 99 -16.27 -3.60 -2.09
CA ALA A 99 -15.97 -2.61 -3.12
C ALA A 99 -14.55 -2.02 -2.95
N ALA A 100 -14.18 -1.60 -1.73
CA ALA A 100 -12.85 -1.09 -1.45
C ALA A 100 -11.75 -2.14 -1.72
N ARG A 101 -12.02 -3.42 -1.38
CA ARG A 101 -11.11 -4.54 -1.67
C ARG A 101 -10.92 -4.74 -3.17
N GLU A 102 -11.99 -4.81 -3.95
CA GLU A 102 -11.90 -4.97 -5.41
C GLU A 102 -11.17 -3.81 -6.07
N LEU A 103 -11.54 -2.57 -5.73
CA LEU A 103 -10.89 -1.37 -6.26
C LEU A 103 -9.39 -1.36 -5.99
N ARG A 104 -8.98 -1.74 -4.76
CA ARG A 104 -7.58 -1.84 -4.35
C ARG A 104 -6.80 -2.83 -5.19
N TYR A 105 -7.28 -4.08 -5.28
CA TYR A 105 -6.53 -5.13 -5.96
C TYR A 105 -6.54 -4.94 -7.48
N ASN A 106 -7.62 -4.40 -8.06
CA ASN A 106 -7.65 -4.04 -9.47
C ASN A 106 -6.59 -3.00 -9.79
N TRP A 107 -6.52 -1.92 -9.00
CA TRP A 107 -5.51 -0.89 -9.21
C TRP A 107 -4.07 -1.38 -8.93
N PHE A 108 -3.87 -2.21 -7.89
CA PHE A 108 -2.57 -2.82 -7.64
C PHE A 108 -2.10 -3.68 -8.82
N ASN A 109 -3.01 -4.45 -9.43
CA ASN A 109 -2.70 -5.23 -10.63
C ASN A 109 -2.33 -4.34 -11.83
N GLU A 110 -2.95 -3.18 -11.99
CA GLU A 110 -2.57 -2.19 -13.00
C GLU A 110 -1.16 -1.67 -12.75
N LEU A 111 -0.85 -1.25 -11.51
CA LEU A 111 0.47 -0.77 -11.13
C LEU A 111 1.56 -1.84 -11.30
N ILE A 112 1.29 -3.09 -10.94
CA ILE A 112 2.23 -4.20 -11.16
C ILE A 112 2.54 -4.33 -12.65
N LYS A 113 1.54 -4.32 -13.52
CA LYS A 113 1.72 -4.46 -14.97
C LYS A 113 2.47 -3.27 -15.57
N GLU A 114 2.17 -2.06 -15.12
CA GLU A 114 2.75 -0.83 -15.66
C GLU A 114 4.21 -0.64 -15.22
N TYR A 115 4.51 -0.88 -13.94
CA TYR A 115 5.82 -0.57 -13.34
C TYR A 115 6.70 -1.80 -13.07
N ASN A 116 6.17 -3.00 -13.31
CA ASN A 116 6.83 -4.29 -13.06
C ASN A 116 7.28 -4.42 -11.60
N TYR A 117 6.34 -4.30 -10.66
CA TYR A 117 6.62 -4.60 -9.25
C TYR A 117 6.65 -6.11 -9.02
N ASP A 118 7.61 -6.56 -8.22
CA ASP A 118 7.81 -7.97 -7.89
C ASP A 118 6.94 -8.39 -6.70
N LEU A 119 6.79 -7.48 -5.73
CA LEU A 119 6.07 -7.72 -4.48
C LEU A 119 5.20 -6.53 -4.09
N ILE A 120 4.11 -6.82 -3.37
CA ILE A 120 3.33 -5.84 -2.65
C ILE A 120 3.47 -6.10 -1.15
N ALA A 121 3.86 -5.08 -0.40
CA ALA A 121 3.84 -5.14 1.07
C ALA A 121 2.61 -4.38 1.60
N THR A 122 1.86 -5.03 2.48
CA THR A 122 0.72 -4.45 3.18
C THR A 122 0.98 -4.44 4.68
N ALA A 123 0.54 -3.39 5.38
CA ALA A 123 0.68 -3.29 6.84
C ALA A 123 -0.51 -3.95 7.57
N HIS A 124 -0.89 -5.15 7.13
CA HIS A 124 -1.93 -5.94 7.77
C HIS A 124 -1.34 -6.64 8.99
N HIS A 125 -2.00 -6.54 10.13
CA HIS A 125 -1.60 -7.28 11.33
C HIS A 125 -1.90 -8.77 11.12
N LYS A 126 -1.18 -9.65 11.83
CA LYS A 126 -1.35 -11.12 11.78
C LYS A 126 -2.79 -11.61 12.06
N ASN A 127 -3.67 -10.72 12.52
CA ASN A 127 -5.09 -10.98 12.76
C ASN A 127 -6.01 -10.64 11.56
N ASP A 128 -5.50 -10.00 10.51
CA ASP A 128 -6.27 -9.66 9.29
C ASP A 128 -6.31 -10.83 8.29
N VAL A 129 -5.80 -12.01 8.65
CA VAL A 129 -5.73 -13.23 7.81
C VAL A 129 -7.10 -13.95 7.72
N VAL A 130 -8.20 -13.22 7.81
CA VAL A 130 -9.53 -13.72 7.45
C VAL A 130 -10.12 -12.84 6.36
N GLU A 131 -9.40 -12.70 5.26
CA GLU A 131 -10.00 -12.29 3.99
C GLU A 131 -9.97 -13.50 3.05
N THR A 132 -10.89 -14.42 3.32
CA THR A 132 -11.19 -15.60 2.50
C THR A 132 -11.41 -15.18 1.04
N MET A 133 -10.67 -15.79 0.12
CA MET A 133 -10.99 -15.78 -1.32
C MET A 133 -12.19 -16.66 -1.62
#